data_AF-A0A7C3JSR3-F1
#
_entry.id   AF-A0A7C3JSR3-F1
#
_cell.length_a   1.000
_cell.length_b   1.000
_cell.length_c   1.000
_cell.angle_alpha   90.00
_cell.angle_beta   90.00
_cell.angle_gamma   90.00
#
_symmetry.space_group_name_H-M   'P 1'
#
loop_
_entity.id
_entity.type
_entity.pdbx_description
1 polymer ?
#
loop_
_entity_poly.entity_id
_entity_poly.type
_entity_poly.pdbx_seq_one_letter_code
_entity_poly.pdbx_strand_id
1 'polypeptide(L)' 'KSIVKIRFVETQPPNSWNTMQPQEYGFYSNVNPEVDHPRWSQATERRIGEFFRRKTLMFNGYGEQVAGLYKGMDLRKHY' A
#
# COMPACT_ATOMS: atom_id res chain seq x y z
N LYS A 1 14.05 -6.07 8.26
CA LYS A 1 13.57 -5.05 9.24
C LYS A 1 14.55 -5.00 10.42
N SER A 2 14.66 -3.84 11.11
CA SER A 2 15.35 -3.56 12.40
C SER A 2 15.57 -2.05 12.49
N ILE A 3 14.58 -1.27 12.94
CA ILE A 3 14.68 0.20 12.96
C ILE A 3 15.70 0.61 14.02
N VAL A 4 16.75 1.33 13.61
CA VAL A 4 17.81 1.84 14.51
C VAL A 4 17.77 3.35 14.68
N LYS A 5 16.99 4.06 13.85
CA LYS A 5 16.91 5.53 13.84
C LYS A 5 15.57 6.02 13.33
N ILE A 6 15.08 7.11 13.94
CA ILE A 6 13.91 7.88 13.50
C ILE A 6 14.33 9.35 13.39
N ARG A 7 13.87 10.04 12.33
CA ARG A 7 14.10 11.47 12.11
C ARG A 7 12.81 12.11 11.62
N PHE A 8 12.52 13.32 12.09
CA PHE A 8 11.54 14.21 11.49
C PHE A 8 12.23 15.03 10.41
N VAL A 9 11.62 15.11 9.24
CA VAL A 9 12.13 15.82 8.06
C VAL A 9 10.99 16.64 7.46
N GLU A 10 11.34 17.76 6.85
CA GLU A 10 10.37 18.69 6.24
C GLU A 10 9.77 18.14 4.94
N THR A 11 10.54 17.35 4.19
CA THR A 11 10.14 16.81 2.88
C THR A 11 9.98 15.29 2.92
N GLN A 12 9.18 14.77 1.98
CA GLN A 12 8.93 13.33 1.85
C GLN A 12 10.26 12.56 1.65
N PRO A 13 10.65 11.66 2.58
CA PRO A 13 11.92 10.95 2.48
C PRO A 13 11.85 9.84 1.41
N PRO A 14 13.00 9.39 0.90
CA PRO A 14 13.04 8.24 0.00
C PRO A 14 12.61 6.96 0.73
N ASN A 15 11.94 6.07 0.01
CA ASN A 15 11.63 4.72 0.47
C ASN A 15 12.38 3.70 -0.41
N SER A 16 12.83 2.59 0.17
CA SER A 16 13.74 1.66 -0.51
C SER A 16 13.13 1.00 -1.76
N TRP A 17 11.86 0.60 -1.70
CA TRP A 17 11.19 -0.10 -2.82
C TRP A 17 10.83 0.84 -3.96
N ASN A 18 10.34 2.04 -3.68
CA ASN A 18 10.10 3.10 -4.65
C ASN A 18 11.41 3.58 -5.30
N THR A 19 12.50 3.65 -4.54
CA THR A 19 13.82 3.97 -5.13
C THR A 19 14.29 2.87 -6.09
N MET A 20 14.01 1.61 -5.77
CA MET A 20 14.45 0.47 -6.58
C MET A 20 13.55 0.22 -7.81
N GLN A 21 12.23 0.36 -7.65
CA GLN A 21 11.21 0.10 -8.67
C GLN A 21 10.06 1.12 -8.55
N PRO A 22 10.28 2.38 -8.95
CA PRO A 22 9.31 3.47 -8.75
C PRO A 22 8.00 3.29 -9.54
N GLN A 23 8.02 2.48 -10.60
CA GLN A 23 6.84 2.16 -11.41
C GLN A 23 5.92 1.12 -10.75
N GLU A 24 6.42 0.41 -9.73
CA GLU A 24 5.72 -0.70 -9.08
C GLU A 24 5.26 -0.36 -7.66
N TYR A 25 6.02 0.49 -6.97
CA TYR A 25 5.80 0.81 -5.56
C TYR A 25 5.87 2.33 -5.37
N GLY A 26 4.78 2.94 -4.94
CA GLY A 26 4.70 4.34 -4.58
C GLY A 26 5.09 4.62 -3.14
N PHE A 27 4.74 5.80 -2.66
CA PHE A 27 5.07 6.24 -1.30
C PHE A 27 4.04 5.80 -0.26
N TYR A 28 2.75 5.96 -0.57
CA TYR A 28 1.67 5.70 0.39
C TYR A 28 1.34 4.22 0.48
N SER A 29 1.31 3.51 -0.66
CA SER A 29 1.14 2.07 -0.75
C SER A 29 0.00 1.51 0.12
N ASN A 30 -1.11 2.25 0.16
CA ASN A 30 -2.35 1.81 0.79
C ASN A 30 -2.88 0.57 0.06
N VAL A 31 -3.31 -0.43 0.82
CA VAL A 31 -3.91 -1.64 0.23
C VAL A 31 -5.21 -1.26 -0.48
N ASN A 32 -5.24 -1.44 -1.79
CA ASN A 32 -6.36 -1.08 -2.64
C ASN A 32 -6.64 -2.20 -3.66
N PRO A 33 -7.77 -2.92 -3.56
CA PRO A 33 -8.12 -4.01 -4.50
C PRO A 33 -8.48 -3.51 -5.91
N GLU A 34 -8.71 -2.21 -6.10
CA GLU A 34 -9.09 -1.60 -7.39
C GLU A 34 -7.87 -1.13 -8.19
N VAL A 35 -6.67 -1.22 -7.63
CA VAL A 35 -5.43 -0.78 -8.26
C VAL A 35 -4.46 -1.95 -8.30
N ASP A 36 -4.27 -2.49 -9.50
CA ASP A 36 -3.39 -3.62 -9.72
C ASP A 36 -1.93 -3.21 -9.71
N HIS A 37 -1.07 -4.15 -9.31
CA HIS A 37 0.36 -4.03 -9.52
C HIS A 37 0.68 -4.24 -11.01
N PRO A 38 1.73 -3.63 -11.58
CA PRO A 38 2.05 -3.78 -13.02
C PRO A 38 2.18 -5.23 -13.51
N ARG A 39 2.47 -6.17 -12.61
CA ARG A 39 2.71 -7.58 -12.90
C ARG A 39 1.64 -8.55 -12.39
N TRP A 40 0.69 -8.10 -11.55
CA TRP A 40 -0.36 -8.98 -11.00
C TRP A 40 -1.55 -8.19 -10.45
N SER A 41 -2.72 -8.84 -10.42
CA SER A 41 -3.89 -8.24 -9.80
C SER A 41 -3.84 -8.26 -8.28
N GLN A 42 -4.28 -7.16 -7.66
CA GLN A 42 -4.40 -7.01 -6.20
C GLN A 42 -5.81 -7.33 -5.68
N ALA A 43 -6.77 -7.65 -6.56
CA ALA A 43 -8.16 -7.88 -6.20
C ALA A 43 -8.38 -9.10 -5.27
N THR A 44 -7.44 -10.05 -5.26
CA THR A 44 -7.49 -11.22 -4.39
C THR A 44 -6.15 -11.50 -3.74
N GLU A 45 -6.17 -12.10 -2.55
CA GLU A 45 -4.99 -12.49 -1.79
C GLU A 45 -5.05 -13.97 -1.38
N ARG A 46 -3.87 -14.53 -1.08
CA ARG A 46 -3.75 -15.87 -0.49
C ARG A 46 -3.40 -15.71 0.98
N ARG A 47 -4.37 -15.93 1.86
CA ARG A 47 -4.14 -15.94 3.30
C ARG A 47 -3.36 -17.20 3.68
N ILE A 48 -2.26 -17.03 4.40
CA ILE A 48 -1.48 -18.16 4.90
C ILE A 48 -2.33 -18.95 5.90
N GLY A 49 -2.51 -20.24 5.63
CA GLY A 49 -3.39 -21.14 6.41
C GLY A 49 -4.76 -21.40 5.78
N GLU A 50 -5.13 -20.71 4.70
CA GLU A 50 -6.36 -20.98 3.95
C GLU A 50 -6.06 -21.76 2.65
N PHE A 51 -6.96 -22.67 2.27
CA PHE A 51 -6.83 -23.45 1.02
C PHE A 51 -7.18 -22.66 -0.24
N PHE A 52 -8.13 -21.72 -0.12
CA PHE A 52 -8.60 -20.90 -1.23
C PHE A 52 -8.12 -19.45 -1.10
N ARG A 53 -8.17 -18.73 -2.22
CA ARG A 53 -7.94 -17.28 -2.23
C ARG A 53 -9.19 -16.56 -1.71
N ARG A 54 -9.00 -15.36 -1.20
CA ARG A 54 -10.09 -14.46 -0.78
C ARG A 54 -9.95 -13.09 -1.43
N LYS A 55 -11.03 -12.31 -1.43
CA LYS A 55 -10.99 -10.92 -1.91
C LYS A 55 -10.14 -10.06 -0.98
N THR A 56 -9.31 -9.21 -1.54
CA THR A 56 -8.55 -8.20 -0.79
C THR A 56 -9.50 -7.10 -0.36
N LEU A 57 -9.39 -6.64 0.89
CA LEU A 57 -10.22 -5.56 1.41
C LEU A 57 -9.54 -4.20 1.22
N MET A 58 -10.33 -3.17 0.94
CA MET A 58 -9.85 -1.78 0.90
C MET A 58 -9.24 -1.39 2.26
N PHE A 59 -8.09 -0.72 2.24
CA PHE A 59 -7.27 -0.42 3.42
C PHE A 59 -7.01 -1.65 4.30
N ASN A 60 -6.97 -2.83 3.68
CA ASN A 60 -6.83 -4.11 4.36
C ASN A 60 -7.89 -4.36 5.45
N GLY A 61 -9.10 -3.80 5.29
CA GLY A 61 -10.21 -3.93 6.22
C GLY A 61 -10.33 -2.81 7.27
N TYR A 62 -9.40 -1.84 7.26
CA TYR A 62 -9.37 -0.74 8.24
C TYR A 62 -9.95 0.59 7.71
N GLY A 63 -10.84 0.51 6.72
CA GLY A 63 -11.35 1.70 6.04
C GLY A 63 -12.01 2.71 6.97
N GLU A 64 -12.82 2.25 7.93
CA GLU A 64 -13.51 3.12 8.89
C GLU A 64 -12.54 3.92 9.77
N GLN A 65 -11.35 3.39 10.04
CA GLN A 65 -10.35 3.99 10.91
C GLN A 65 -9.42 4.95 10.16
N VAL A 66 -9.10 4.65 8.89
CA VAL A 66 -8.02 5.37 8.17
C VAL A 66 -8.48 6.17 6.97
N ALA A 67 -9.68 5.92 6.41
CA ALA A 67 -10.11 6.59 5.18
C ALA A 67 -10.17 8.12 5.32
N GLY A 68 -10.46 8.63 6.53
CA GLY A 68 -10.48 10.06 6.82
C GLY A 68 -9.15 10.77 6.57
N LEU A 69 -8.02 10.07 6.73
CA LEU A 69 -6.68 10.63 6.51
C LEU A 69 -6.37 10.90 5.04
N TYR A 70 -7.09 10.24 4.12
CA TYR A 70 -6.84 10.28 2.68
C TYR A 70 -7.99 10.92 1.89
N LYS A 71 -8.96 11.53 2.58
CA LYS A 71 -10.14 12.12 1.95
C LYS A 71 -9.71 13.22 0.96
N GLY A 72 -10.15 13.11 -0.29
CA GLY A 72 -9.84 14.06 -1.36
C GLY A 72 -8.52 13.81 -2.09
N MET A 73 -7.77 12.77 -1.72
CA MET A 73 -6.58 12.35 -2.46
C MET A 73 -6.94 11.39 -3.60
N ASP A 74 -6.16 11.45 -4.69
CA ASP A 74 -6.20 10.43 -5.73
C ASP A 74 -5.39 9.20 -5.30
N LEU A 75 -6.10 8.19 -4.80
CA LEU A 75 -5.51 6.92 -4.34
C LEU A 75 -4.96 6.04 -5.47
N ARG A 76 -5.22 6.37 -6.74
CA ARG A 76 -4.68 5.66 -7.92
C ARG A 76 -3.35 6.23 -8.39
N LYS A 77 -3.02 7.46 -7.99
CA LYS A 77 -1.77 8.13 -8.38
C LYS A 77 -0.60 7.82 -7.43
N HIS A 78 -0.88 7.10 -6.34
CA HIS A 78 -0.02 7.03 -5.16
C HIS A 78 0.10 5.61 -4.53
N TYR A 79 -0.17 4.55 -5.29
CA TYR A 79 0.01 3.16 -4.85
C TYR A 79 1.47 2.74 -4.85
#